data_AF-A0A1L9NPY6-F1
#
_entry.id   AF-A0A1L9NPY6-F1
#
_cell.length_a   1.000
_cell.length_b   1.000
_cell.length_c   1.000
_cell.angle_alpha   90.00
_cell.angle_beta   90.00
_cell.angle_gamma   90.00
#
_symmetry.space_group_name_H-M   'P 1'
#
loop_
_entity.id
_entity.type
_entity.pdbx_description
1 polymer ?
#
loop_
_entity_poly.entity_id
_entity_poly.type
_entity_poly.pdbx_seq_one_letter_code
_entity_poly.pdbx_strand_id
1 'polypeptide(L)'
;MADQVPRLFNHAPHCCDVKMDRRQTQSNSKGNIGRWYYTCVVGCRRMIFDDWEGIRDGNPLCRCRHLSRGQVERDDFYIFRCARGRCDFKENEKDVWL
;
A
#
# COMPACT_ATOMS: atom_id res chain seq x y z
N MET A 1 8.38 -25.83 8.63
CA MET A 1 8.65 -24.40 8.91
C MET A 1 7.45 -23.64 8.40
N ALA A 2 6.77 -22.84 9.23
CA ALA A 2 5.67 -22.03 8.73
C ALA A 2 6.26 -20.96 7.80
N ASP A 3 5.95 -21.05 6.50
CA ASP A 3 6.29 -19.99 5.54
C ASP A 3 5.70 -18.68 6.08
N GLN A 4 6.57 -17.77 6.49
CA GLN A 4 6.12 -16.47 6.97
C GLN A 4 5.48 -15.74 5.80
N VAL A 5 4.20 -15.39 5.95
CA VAL A 5 3.49 -14.56 4.97
C VAL A 5 4.35 -13.32 4.67
N PRO A 6 4.79 -13.10 3.42
CA PRO A 6 5.67 -11.99 3.07
C PRO A 6 5.11 -10.64 3.53
N ARG A 7 5.95 -9.83 4.17
CA ARG A 7 5.60 -8.50 4.69
C ARG A 7 6.39 -7.43 3.97
N LEU A 8 5.75 -6.28 3.74
CA LEU A 8 6.43 -5.11 3.19
C LEU A 8 7.21 -4.36 4.28
N PHE A 9 6.72 -4.43 5.52
CA PHE A 9 7.29 -3.71 6.65
C PHE A 9 7.98 -4.66 7.64
N ASN A 10 9.24 -4.35 7.97
CA ASN A 10 9.97 -5.06 9.03
C ASN A 10 9.44 -4.70 10.44
N HIS A 11 8.84 -3.52 10.58
CA HIS A 11 8.24 -3.03 11.82
C HIS A 11 6.94 -2.29 11.53
N ALA A 12 6.01 -2.28 12.50
CA ALA A 12 4.77 -1.53 12.37
C ALA A 12 5.07 -0.04 12.03
N PRO A 13 4.49 0.49 10.93
CA PRO A 13 4.61 1.91 10.61
C PRO A 13 3.88 2.76 11.66
N HIS A 14 4.21 4.06 11.67
CA HIS A 14 3.57 5.04 12.54
C HIS A 14 2.57 5.87 11.75
N CYS A 15 1.48 6.27 12.41
CA CYS A 15 0.52 7.25 11.92
C CYS A 15 -0.04 8.02 13.11
N CYS A 16 -0.09 9.35 13.03
CA CYS A 16 -0.46 10.21 14.18
C CYS A 16 0.42 9.94 15.41
N ASP A 17 1.73 9.81 15.17
CA ASP A 17 2.77 9.57 16.18
C ASP A 17 2.62 8.29 17.02
N VAL A 18 1.75 7.37 16.60
CA VAL A 18 1.56 6.06 17.24
C VAL A 18 1.77 4.92 16.25
N LYS A 19 2.16 3.75 16.76
CA LYS A 19 2.23 2.51 15.96
C LYS A 19 0.84 2.13 15.47
N MET A 20 0.78 1.71 14.20
CA MET A 20 -0.46 1.25 13.58
C MET A 20 -0.77 -0.21 13.95
N ASP A 21 -2.05 -0.57 13.97
CA ASP A 21 -2.52 -1.94 14.17
C ASP A 21 -2.44 -2.73 12.88
N ARG A 22 -1.91 -3.96 12.94
CA ARG A 22 -1.92 -4.89 11.80
C ARG A 22 -3.22 -5.68 11.78
N ARG A 23 -3.91 -5.69 10.65
CA ARG A 23 -5.18 -6.38 10.42
C ARG A 23 -5.17 -7.09 9.08
N GLN A 24 -6.14 -7.99 8.89
CA GLN A 24 -6.35 -8.68 7.63
C GLN A 24 -7.74 -8.34 7.11
N THR A 25 -7.85 -8.08 5.81
CA THR A 25 -9.14 -7.82 5.15
C THR A 25 -10.01 -9.08 5.20
N GLN A 26 -11.29 -8.90 5.53
CA GLN A 26 -12.26 -9.99 5.69
C GLN A 26 -13.33 -9.99 4.57
N SER A 27 -13.27 -9.05 3.63
CA SER A 27 -14.25 -8.89 2.54
C SER A 27 -13.55 -8.87 1.19
N ASN A 28 -14.18 -9.49 0.19
CA ASN A 28 -13.71 -9.49 -1.19
C ASN A 28 -14.40 -8.48 -2.12
N SER A 29 -15.24 -7.58 -1.58
CA SER A 29 -15.99 -6.59 -2.39
C SER A 29 -15.11 -5.70 -3.29
N LYS A 30 -13.80 -5.63 -3.01
CA LYS A 30 -12.80 -4.87 -3.77
C LYS A 30 -11.64 -5.75 -4.25
N GLY A 31 -11.81 -7.07 -4.33
CA GLY A 31 -10.74 -8.00 -4.75
C GLY A 31 -9.56 -8.09 -3.78
N ASN A 32 -9.74 -7.70 -2.51
CA ASN A 32 -8.65 -7.53 -1.55
C ASN A 32 -8.73 -8.51 -0.37
N ILE A 33 -9.54 -9.59 -0.43
CA ILE A 33 -9.73 -10.49 0.72
C ILE A 33 -8.42 -11.18 1.15
N GLY A 34 -8.20 -11.34 2.46
CA GLY A 34 -7.03 -12.01 2.99
C GLY A 34 -5.73 -11.20 2.96
N ARG A 35 -5.74 -9.98 2.43
CA ARG A 35 -4.57 -9.08 2.41
C ARG A 35 -4.33 -8.45 3.78
N TRP A 36 -3.06 -8.40 4.17
CA TRP A 36 -2.63 -7.77 5.41
C TRP A 36 -2.45 -6.27 5.24
N TYR A 37 -2.84 -5.49 6.22
CA TYR A 37 -2.69 -4.04 6.22
C TYR A 37 -2.48 -3.49 7.63
N TYR A 38 -1.89 -2.31 7.70
CA TYR A 38 -1.82 -1.49 8.90
C TYR A 38 -2.93 -0.43 8.87
N THR A 39 -3.59 -0.18 10.00
CA THR A 39 -4.58 0.91 10.16
C THR A 39 -4.22 1.82 11.32
N CYS A 40 -4.47 3.12 11.17
CA CYS A 40 -4.28 4.08 12.25
C CYS A 40 -5.30 3.84 13.37
N VAL A 41 -4.84 3.87 14.62
CA VAL A 41 -5.66 3.66 15.82
C VAL A 41 -6.30 4.95 16.35
N VAL A 42 -5.79 6.12 15.96
CA VAL A 42 -6.24 7.45 16.43
C VAL A 42 -7.42 8.00 15.61
N GLY A 43 -7.98 7.21 14.68
CA GLY A 43 -9.23 7.55 14.00
C GLY A 43 -9.10 8.33 12.68
N CYS A 44 -7.89 8.66 12.19
CA CYS A 44 -7.73 9.34 10.89
C CYS A 44 -8.01 8.44 9.66
N ARG A 45 -8.49 7.21 9.87
CA ARG A 45 -8.88 6.21 8.86
C ARG A 45 -7.80 5.83 7.83
N ARG A 46 -6.56 6.28 8.01
CA ARG A 46 -5.44 5.89 7.14
C ARG A 46 -5.14 4.40 7.29
N MET A 47 -4.95 3.75 6.17
CA MET A 47 -4.49 2.37 6.09
C MET A 47 -3.43 2.20 5.01
N ILE A 48 -2.55 1.20 5.17
CA ILE A 48 -1.50 0.86 4.20
C ILE A 48 -1.34 -0.67 4.16
N PHE A 49 -1.40 -1.29 2.98
CA PHE A 49 -1.20 -2.75 2.85
C PHE A 49 0.24 -3.17 3.16
N ASP A 50 0.38 -4.28 3.89
CA ASP A 50 1.61 -4.92 4.32
C ASP A 50 1.90 -6.17 3.48
N ASP A 51 1.98 -5.98 2.17
CA ASP A 51 2.29 -7.01 1.18
C ASP A 51 2.98 -6.38 -0.04
N TRP A 52 3.40 -7.23 -0.98
CA TRP A 52 4.09 -6.81 -2.21
C TRP A 52 3.16 -6.68 -3.41
N GLU A 53 1.86 -6.94 -3.24
CA GLU A 53 0.91 -6.89 -4.35
C GLU A 53 0.80 -5.46 -4.90
N GLY A 54 0.90 -5.35 -6.22
CA GLY A 54 0.95 -4.09 -6.96
C GLY A 54 2.33 -3.40 -6.96
N ILE A 55 3.35 -3.95 -6.30
CA ILE A 55 4.72 -3.44 -6.33
C ILE A 55 5.54 -4.32 -7.27
N ARG A 56 6.00 -3.76 -8.39
CA ARG A 56 6.71 -4.49 -9.44
C ARG A 56 7.86 -3.67 -9.99
N ASP A 57 8.84 -4.36 -10.57
CA ASP A 57 9.87 -3.71 -11.36
C ASP A 57 9.23 -2.93 -12.52
N GLY A 58 9.72 -1.72 -12.77
CA GLY A 58 9.14 -0.79 -13.74
C GLY A 58 8.13 0.20 -13.17
N ASN A 59 7.61 -0.02 -11.95
CA ASN A 59 6.79 1.01 -11.28
C ASN A 59 7.63 2.27 -11.03
N PRO A 60 7.07 3.49 -11.19
CA PRO A 60 7.78 4.73 -10.91
C PRO A 60 8.19 4.79 -9.43
N LEU A 61 9.33 5.41 -9.16
CA LEU A 61 9.79 5.64 -7.80
C LEU A 61 8.97 6.76 -7.15
N CYS A 62 8.49 6.51 -5.94
CA CYS A 62 7.91 7.58 -5.13
C CYS A 62 8.99 8.55 -4.62
N ARG A 63 8.59 9.68 -4.00
CA ARG A 63 9.51 10.67 -3.41
C ARG A 63 10.44 10.08 -2.33
N CYS A 64 10.10 8.92 -1.76
CA CYS A 64 10.96 8.19 -0.84
C CYS A 64 12.05 7.34 -1.54
N ARG A 65 12.17 7.41 -2.88
CA ARG A 65 13.08 6.58 -3.69
C ARG A 65 12.86 5.08 -3.53
N HIS A 66 11.59 4.68 -3.42
CA HIS A 66 11.16 3.28 -3.40
C HIS A 66 10.12 3.05 -4.49
N LEU A 67 10.05 1.83 -5.04
CA LEU A 67 9.01 1.42 -5.97
C LEU A 67 7.62 1.73 -5.40
N SER A 68 6.79 2.35 -6.22
CA SER A 68 5.39 2.63 -5.90
C SER A 68 4.54 1.35 -5.96
N ARG A 69 3.33 1.40 -5.39
CA ARG A 69 2.30 0.39 -5.57
C ARG A 69 1.33 0.89 -6.63
N GLY A 70 1.20 0.14 -7.71
CA GLY A 70 0.16 0.31 -8.70
C GLY A 70 -1.15 -0.34 -8.24
N GLN A 71 -2.27 0.35 -8.45
CA GLN A 71 -3.61 -0.14 -8.12
C GLN A 71 -4.62 0.40 -9.12
N VAL A 72 -5.70 -0.34 -9.34
CA VAL A 72 -6.85 0.13 -10.10
C VAL A 72 -7.76 0.91 -9.14
N GLU A 73 -8.02 2.18 -9.44
CA GLU A 73 -9.04 2.99 -8.76
C GLU A 73 -10.37 2.95 -9.55
N ARG A 74 -11.41 3.61 -9.01
CA ARG A 74 -12.72 3.69 -9.70
C ARG A 74 -12.53 4.23 -11.13
N ASP A 75 -13.35 3.73 -12.04
CA ASP A 75 -13.34 4.08 -13.48
C ASP A 75 -12.10 3.58 -14.25
N ASP A 76 -11.54 2.44 -13.83
CA ASP A 76 -10.41 1.73 -14.50
C ASP A 76 -9.12 2.55 -14.66
N PHE A 77 -8.96 3.61 -13.87
CA PHE A 77 -7.71 4.35 -13.82
C PHE A 77 -6.66 3.57 -13.01
N TYR A 78 -5.56 3.19 -13.68
CA TYR A 78 -4.39 2.67 -13.01
C TYR A 78 -3.57 3.80 -12.41
N ILE A 79 -3.26 3.67 -11.12
CA ILE A 79 -2.56 4.71 -10.37
C ILE A 79 -1.44 4.14 -9.52
N PHE A 80 -0.33 4.86 -9.49
CA PHE A 80 0.82 4.59 -8.66
C PHE A 80 0.80 5.46 -7.41
N ARG A 81 0.96 4.84 -6.25
CA ARG A 81 1.06 5.53 -4.95
C ARG A 81 2.27 5.07 -4.16
N CYS A 82 2.72 5.87 -3.19
CA CYS A 82 3.75 5.42 -2.25
C CYS A 82 3.31 4.13 -1.54
N ALA A 83 3.96 3.00 -1.83
CA ALA A 83 3.63 1.71 -1.24
C ALA A 83 3.72 1.69 0.29
N ARG A 84 4.58 2.57 0.84
CA ARG A 84 4.86 2.69 2.27
C ARG A 84 4.07 3.81 2.96
N GLY A 85 3.25 4.57 2.23
CA GLY A 85 2.46 5.69 2.76
C GLY A 85 3.27 6.81 3.44
N ARG A 86 4.57 6.93 3.12
CA ARG A 86 5.47 7.93 3.72
C ARG A 86 5.50 9.28 3.01
N CYS A 87 5.05 9.29 1.75
CA CYS A 87 4.86 10.53 0.98
C CYS A 87 3.53 10.48 0.24
N ASP A 88 3.12 11.64 -0.24
CA ASP A 88 1.92 11.94 -1.02
C ASP A 88 2.07 11.61 -2.52
N PHE A 89 3.13 10.91 -2.94
CA PHE A 89 3.33 10.50 -4.33
C PHE A 89 2.10 9.78 -4.89
N LYS A 90 1.61 10.31 -6.01
CA LYS A 90 0.44 9.87 -6.76
C LYS A 90 0.68 10.20 -8.23
N GLU A 91 0.62 9.21 -9.11
CA GLU A 91 0.83 9.38 -10.55
C GLU A 91 -0.07 8.41 -11.32
N ASN A 92 -0.72 8.87 -12.38
CA ASN A 92 -1.58 8.00 -13.19
C ASN A 92 -0.73 7.30 -14.25
N GLU A 93 -1.08 6.08 -14.64
CA GLU A 93 -0.34 5.35 -15.68
C GLU A 93 -0.22 6.12 -17.00
N LYS A 94 -1.25 6.90 -17.35
CA LYS A 94 -1.23 7.76 -18.55
C LYS A 94 -0.14 8.83 -18.52
N ASP A 95 0.34 9.20 -17.34
CA ASP A 95 1.34 10.25 -17.14
C ASP A 95 2.78 9.68 -17.10
N VAL A 96 2.95 8.35 -16.96
CA VAL A 96 4.27 7.69 -16.81
C VAL A 96 4.99 7.46 -18.15
N TRP A 97 4.24 7.37 -19.25
CA TRP A 97 4.76 7.03 -20.58
C TRP A 97 4.65 8.18 -21.60
N LEU A 98 4.49 9.42 -21.12
CA LEU A 98 4.51 10.65 -21.94
C LEU A 98 5.85 11.39 -21.83
#